data_AF-A0A966HK86-F1
#
_entry.id   AF-A0A966HK86-F1
#
_cell.length_a   1.000
_cell.length_b   1.000
_cell.length_c   1.000
_cell.angle_alpha   90.00
_cell.angle_beta   90.00
_cell.angle_gamma   90.00
#
_symmetry.space_group_name_H-M   'P 1'
#
loop_
_entity.id
_entity.type
_entity.pdbx_description
1 polymer ?
#
loop_
_entity_poly.entity_id
_entity_poly.type
_entity_poly.pdbx_seq_one_letter_code
_entity_poly.pdbx_strand_id
1 'polypeptide(L)' 'MQIGDINVVESLINTEIRLAVLERAFDFVMRNNYSLTKPSQQDIEDFRKEALKDLQTRYPNMGIKAK' A
#
# COMPACT_ATOMS: atom_id res chain seq x y z
N MET A 1 20.64 6.22 -9.16
CA MET A 1 21.20 6.03 -7.81
C MET A 1 21.13 4.55 -7.48
N GLN A 2 22.29 3.88 -7.47
CA GLN A 2 22.45 2.52 -6.94
C GLN A 2 22.93 2.66 -5.50
N ILE A 3 22.22 2.04 -4.55
CA ILE A 3 22.72 1.83 -3.19
C ILE A 3 22.96 0.32 -3.10
N GLY A 4 24.18 -0.13 -3.41
CA GLY A 4 24.50 -1.55 -3.63
C GLY A 4 23.94 -2.11 -4.95
N ASP A 5 23.65 -3.41 -5.01
CA ASP A 5 23.03 -4.11 -6.16
C ASP A 5 21.53 -3.80 -6.35
N ILE A 6 20.93 -3.01 -5.46
CA ILE A 6 19.51 -2.68 -5.53
C ILE A 6 19.33 -1.46 -6.45
N ASN A 7 18.71 -1.70 -7.59
CA ASN A 7 18.21 -0.65 -8.45
C ASN A 7 16.96 -0.02 -7.83
N VAL A 8 17.16 1.02 -7.02
CA VAL A 8 16.10 1.74 -6.30
C VAL A 8 15.02 2.25 -7.27
N VAL A 9 15.41 2.69 -8.47
CA VAL A 9 14.49 3.18 -9.50
C VAL A 9 13.57 2.05 -9.97
N GLU A 10 14.14 0.89 -10.27
CA GLU A 10 13.37 -0.29 -10.67
C GLU A 10 12.46 -0.80 -9.54
N SER A 11 12.92 -0.74 -8.29
CA SER A 11 12.12 -1.11 -7.12
C SER A 11 10.91 -0.18 -6.93
N LEU A 12 11.10 1.13 -7.16
CA LEU A 12 10.02 2.11 -7.15
C LEU A 12 9.03 1.86 -8.28
N ILE A 13 9.51 1.66 -9.52
CA ILE A 13 8.65 1.36 -10.68
C ILE A 13 7.83 0.09 -10.44
N ASN A 14 8.46 -0.97 -9.95
CA ASN A 14 7.79 -2.23 -9.64
C ASN A 14 6.74 -2.06 -8.54
N THR A 15 7.02 -1.23 -7.54
CA THR A 15 6.05 -0.92 -6.48
C THR A 15 4.85 -0.17 -7.04
N GLU A 16 5.08 0.83 -7.89
CA GLU A 16 4.03 1.62 -8.53
C GLU A 16 3.12 0.75 -9.41
N ILE A 17 3.71 -0.13 -10.22
CA ILE A 17 2.94 -1.08 -11.04
C ILE A 17 2.08 -1.98 -10.16
N ARG A 18 2.64 -2.52 -9.06
CA ARG A 18 1.89 -3.38 -8.14
C ARG A 18 0.73 -2.64 -7.47
N LEU A 19 0.94 -1.40 -7.03
CA LEU A 19 -0.12 -0.56 -6.47
C LEU A 19 -1.23 -0.31 -7.50
N ALA A 20 -0.86 0.09 -8.72
CA ALA A 20 -1.82 0.37 -9.79
C ALA A 20 -2.61 -0.87 -10.24
N VAL A 21 -2.04 -2.08 -10.13
CA VAL A 21 -2.78 -3.33 -10.37
C VAL A 21 -3.78 -3.60 -9.25
N LEU A 22 -3.38 -3.40 -7.98
CA LEU A 22 -4.27 -3.59 -6.82
C LEU A 22 -5.44 -2.62 -6.85
N GLU A 23 -5.20 -1.34 -7.17
CA GLU A 23 -6.26 -0.34 -7.30
C GLU A 23 -7.28 -0.73 -8.37
N ARG A 24 -6.82 -1.16 -9.55
CA ARG A 24 -7.72 -1.62 -10.63
C ARG A 24 -8.51 -2.87 -10.26
N ALA A 25 -7.87 -3.82 -9.57
CA ALA A 25 -8.53 -5.04 -9.10
C ALA A 25 -9.60 -4.72 -8.04
N PHE A 26 -9.29 -3.82 -7.10
CA PHE A 26 -10.23 -3.34 -6.11
C PHE A 26 -11.42 -2.63 -6.78
N ASP A 27 -11.15 -1.71 -7.70
CA ASP A 27 -12.18 -1.02 -8.48
C ASP A 27 -13.10 -2.00 -9.24
N PHE A 28 -12.51 -3.02 -9.86
CA PHE A 28 -13.27 -4.06 -10.53
C PHE A 28 -14.20 -4.79 -9.56
N VAL A 29 -13.71 -5.22 -8.39
CA VAL A 29 -14.52 -5.89 -7.37
C VAL A 29 -15.65 -4.98 -6.88
N MET A 30 -15.35 -3.71 -6.57
CA MET A 30 -16.31 -2.75 -6.05
C MET A 30 -17.40 -2.34 -7.06
N ARG A 31 -17.11 -2.41 -8.36
CA ARG A 31 -18.07 -2.10 -9.43
C ARG A 31 -18.94 -3.29 -9.82
N ASN A 32 -18.41 -4.50 -9.73
CA ASN A 32 -19.12 -5.72 -10.16
C ASN A 32 -19.88 -6.42 -9.03
N ASN A 33 -19.71 -6.00 -7.77
CA ASN A 33 -20.36 -6.63 -6.61
C ASN A 33 -21.14 -5.60 -5.80
N TYR A 34 -22.42 -5.42 -6.13
CA TYR A 34 -23.32 -4.44 -5.50
C TYR A 34 -23.71 -4.77 -4.06
N SER A 35 -23.52 -6.02 -3.63
CA SER A 35 -23.80 -6.48 -2.26
C SER A 35 -22.65 -6.23 -1.29
N LEU A 36 -21.48 -5.82 -1.77
CA LEU A 36 -20.33 -5.53 -0.90
C LEU A 36 -20.45 -4.12 -0.33
N THR A 37 -20.28 -4.00 0.98
CA THR A 37 -20.15 -2.71 1.65
C THR A 37 -18.83 -2.06 1.20
N LYS A 38 -18.93 -0.85 0.66
CA LYS A 38 -17.75 -0.07 0.29
C LYS A 38 -17.07 0.47 1.55
N PRO A 39 -15.73 0.42 1.66
CA PRO A 39 -15.04 1.10 2.74
C PRO A 39 -15.36 2.59 2.74
N SER A 40 -15.66 3.13 3.91
CA SER A 40 -15.78 4.57 4.13
C SER A 40 -14.41 5.24 4.14
N GLN A 41 -14.38 6.57 4.11
CA GLN A 41 -13.13 7.32 4.28
C GLN A 41 -12.46 7.00 5.63
N GLN A 42 -13.26 6.78 6.68
CA GLN A 42 -12.74 6.42 8.00
C GLN A 42 -12.07 5.05 7.97
N ASP A 43 -12.67 4.06 7.32
CA ASP A 43 -12.07 2.72 7.16
C ASP A 43 -10.73 2.80 6.41
N ILE A 44 -10.64 3.64 5.38
CA ILE A 44 -9.38 3.87 4.64
C ILE A 44 -8.30 4.48 5.54
N GLU A 45 -8.64 5.45 6.39
CA GLU A 45 -7.69 6.02 7.35
C GLU A 45 -7.23 4.99 8.37
N ASP A 46 -8.11 4.09 8.81
CA ASP A 46 -7.77 3.04 9.74
C ASP A 46 -6.90 1.96 9.09
N PHE A 47 -7.16 1.57 7.84
CA PHE A 47 -6.25 0.71 7.06
C PHE A 47 -4.85 1.32 6.92
N ARG A 48 -4.74 2.64 6.74
CA ARG A 48 -3.45 3.33 6.66
C ARG A 48 -2.69 3.23 7.98
N LYS A 49 -3.38 3.43 9.12
CA LYS A 49 -2.77 3.29 10.45
C LYS A 49 -2.30 1.86 10.72
N GLU A 50 -3.11 0.88 10.37
CA GLU A 50 -2.79 -0.54 10.53
C GLU A 50 -1.57 -0.94 9.68
N ALA A 51 -1.58 -0.59 8.39
CA ALA A 51 -0.46 -0.86 7.50
C ALA A 51 0.84 -0.22 8.00
N LEU A 52 0.78 1.00 8.52
CA LEU A 52 1.92 1.67 9.11
C LEU A 52 2.42 0.95 10.37
N LYS A 53 1.52 0.57 11.27
CA LYS A 53 1.85 -0.17 12.49
C LYS A 53 2.51 -1.52 12.15
N ASP A 54 2.02 -2.21 11.14
CA ASP A 54 2.58 -3.47 10.67
C ASP A 54 3.99 -3.29 10.07
N LEU A 55 4.22 -2.19 9.36
CA LEU A 55 5.54 -1.85 8.85
C LEU A 55 6.52 -1.49 9.97
N GLN A 56 6.08 -0.71 10.96
CA GLN A 56 6.87 -0.40 12.15
C GLN A 56 7.24 -1.68 12.92
N THR A 57 6.29 -2.61 13.05
CA THR A 57 6.53 -3.89 13.73
C THR A 57 7.52 -4.76 12.94
N ARG A 58 7.40 -4.82 11.61
CA ARG A 58 8.30 -5.61 10.75
C ARG A 58 9.70 -5.00 10.63
N TYR A 59 9.81 -3.68 10.70
CA TYR A 59 11.05 -2.93 10.49
C TYR A 59 11.31 -1.93 11.63
N PRO A 60 11.51 -2.40 12.87
CA PRO A 60 11.59 -1.54 14.05
C PRO A 60 12.73 -0.51 14.00
N ASN A 61 13.83 -0.84 13.30
CA ASN A 61 15.04 -0.02 13.24
C ASN A 61 15.07 0.95 12.05
N MET A 62 14.03 0.98 11.20
CA MET A 62 14.00 1.83 9.99
C MET A 62 13.44 3.24 10.23
N GLY A 63 13.08 3.59 11.47
CA GLY A 63 12.64 4.95 11.81
C GLY A 63 11.32 5.38 11.15
N ILE A 64 10.47 4.41 10.75
CA ILE A 64 9.19 4.65 10.09
C ILE A 64 8.26 5.40 11.05
N LYS A 65 7.96 6.68 10.77
CA LYS A 65 7.02 7.52 11.53
C LYS A 65 5.85 7.94 10.65
N ALA A 66 4.64 7.92 11.19
CA ALA A 66 3.49 8.60 10.58
C ALA A 66 3.85 10.08 10.44
N LYS A 67 3.60 10.68 9.27
CA LYS A 67 3.56 12.13 9.14
C LYS A 67 2.13 12.60 9.33
#